data_AF-A0A3D4B4U2-F1
#
_entry.id   AF-A0A3D4B4U2-F1
#
_cell.length_a   1.000
_cell.length_b   1.000
_cell.length_c   1.000
_cell.angle_alpha   90.00
_cell.angle_beta   90.00
_cell.angle_gamma   90.00
#
_symmetry.space_group_name_H-M   'P 1'
#
loop_
_entity.id
_entity.type
_entity.pdbx_description
1 polymer ?
#
loop_
_entity_poly.entity_id
_entity_poly.type
_entity_poly.pdbx_seq_one_letter_code
_entity_poly.pdbx_strand_id
1 'polypeptide(L)'
;QDRISGLVERLKQEGYAYESQGALVVDVATPEDTHPIPPLMLVKSDGAVLYGTTDLATLDQREADYHPDLVLYVVDNRQRDH
;
A
#
# COMPACT_ATOMS: atom_id res chain seq x y z
N GLN A 1 2.76 9.51 -11.40
CA GLN A 1 3.65 8.33 -11.46
C GLN A 1 4.86 8.51 -10.57
N ASP A 2 5.54 9.66 -10.57
CA ASP A 2 6.74 9.90 -9.73
C ASP A 2 6.57 9.65 -8.23
N ARG A 3 5.40 9.97 -7.63
CA ARG A 3 5.17 9.74 -6.19
C ARG A 3 5.03 8.26 -5.82
N ILE A 4 4.52 7.42 -6.73
CA ILE A 4 4.44 5.96 -6.51
C ILE A 4 5.85 5.38 -6.46
N SER A 5 6.73 5.81 -7.36
CA SER A 5 8.13 5.40 -7.35
C SER A 5 8.84 5.83 -6.06
N GLY A 6 8.62 7.06 -5.60
CA GLY A 6 9.19 7.54 -4.33
C GLY A 6 8.72 6.74 -3.10
N LEU A 7 7.42 6.45 -3.02
CA LEU A 7 6.84 5.61 -1.96
C LEU A 7 7.44 4.19 -1.98
N VAL A 8 7.51 3.58 -3.17
CA VAL A 8 8.03 2.21 -3.35
C VAL A 8 9.49 2.12 -2.91
N GLU A 9 10.32 3.08 -3.30
CA GLU A 9 11.73 3.12 -2.89
C GLU A 9 11.87 3.29 -1.38
N ARG A 10 11.06 4.16 -0.76
CA ARG A 10 11.07 4.36 0.69
C ARG A 10 10.68 3.08 1.44
N LEU A 11 9.60 2.42 1.03
CA LEU A 11 9.15 1.17 1.63
C LEU A 11 10.16 0.03 1.47
N LYS A 12 10.89 -0.02 0.35
CA LYS A 12 12.01 -0.95 0.15
C LYS A 12 13.18 -0.64 1.10
N GLN A 13 13.57 0.63 1.22
CA GLN A 13 14.70 1.07 2.04
C GLN A 13 14.44 0.89 3.54
N GLU A 14 13.20 1.12 3.99
CA GLU A 14 12.78 0.93 5.37
C GLU A 14 12.54 -0.55 5.74
N GLY A 15 12.60 -1.46 4.76
CA GLY A 15 12.45 -2.90 4.96
C GLY A 15 11.00 -3.37 5.07
N TYR A 16 10.03 -2.53 4.74
CA TYR A 16 8.60 -2.90 4.73
C TYR A 16 8.20 -3.67 3.47
N ALA A 17 8.83 -3.38 2.33
CA ALA A 17 8.53 -4.03 1.05
C ALA A 17 9.64 -4.99 0.61
N TYR A 18 9.26 -6.17 0.11
CA TYR A 18 10.19 -7.18 -0.38
C TYR A 18 9.70 -7.81 -1.69
N GLU A 19 10.65 -8.37 -2.45
CA GLU A 19 10.33 -9.05 -3.71
C GLU A 19 9.83 -10.47 -3.47
N SER A 20 8.69 -10.80 -4.07
CA SER A 20 8.05 -12.11 -4.02
C SER A 20 7.58 -12.48 -5.44
N GLN A 21 8.17 -13.53 -6.01
CA GLN A 21 7.85 -14.01 -7.37
C GLN A 21 7.94 -12.93 -8.46
N GLY A 22 8.90 -12.01 -8.32
CA GLY A 22 9.09 -10.88 -9.23
C GLY A 22 8.15 -9.70 -9.01
N ALA A 23 7.17 -9.81 -8.11
CA ALA A 23 6.35 -8.69 -7.65
C ALA A 23 6.95 -8.07 -6.38
N LEU A 24 6.68 -6.78 -6.15
CA LEU A 24 6.98 -6.11 -4.89
C LEU A 24 5.75 -6.14 -3.98
N VAL A 25 5.90 -6.65 -2.77
CA VAL A 25 4.81 -6.84 -1.81
C VAL A 25 5.16 -6.31 -0.42
N VAL A 26 4.14 -6.02 0.38
CA VAL A 26 4.23 -5.62 1.80
C VAL A 26 3.33 -6.54 2.63
N ASP A 27 3.87 -7.13 3.69
CA ASP A 27 3.06 -7.91 4.62
C ASP A 27 2.27 -6.96 5.53
N VAL A 28 0.95 -7.10 5.51
CA VAL A 28 0.02 -6.27 6.30
C VAL A 28 -0.71 -7.05 7.38
N ALA A 29 -0.46 -8.36 7.49
CA ALA A 29 -1.04 -9.22 8.49
C ALA A 29 -0.50 -8.89 9.89
N THR A 30 -1.40 -8.91 10.88
CA THR A 30 -1.13 -8.68 12.29
C THR A 30 -1.48 -9.93 13.11
N PRO A 31 -0.88 -10.13 14.31
CA PRO A 31 -1.22 -11.26 15.17
C PRO A 31 -2.70 -11.32 15.59
N GLU A 32 -3.40 -10.19 15.57
CA GLU A 32 -4.81 -10.05 15.96
C GLU A 32 -5.79 -10.46 14.85
N ASP A 33 -5.31 -10.68 13.62
CA ASP A 33 -6.16 -11.03 12.49
C ASP A 33 -6.78 -12.43 12.67
N THR A 34 -8.10 -12.51 12.53
CA THR A 34 -8.87 -13.75 12.72
C THR A 34 -8.89 -14.65 11.48
N HIS A 35 -8.31 -14.20 10.37
CA HIS A 35 -8.15 -14.92 9.12
C HIS A 35 -6.86 -14.50 8.40
N PRO A 36 -6.32 -15.32 7.48
CA PRO A 36 -5.12 -14.95 6.72
C PRO A 36 -5.33 -13.68 5.89
N ILE A 37 -4.54 -12.64 6.16
CA ILE A 37 -4.49 -11.43 5.32
C ILE A 37 -3.40 -11.63 4.26
N PRO A 38 -3.74 -11.56 2.96
CA PRO A 38 -2.73 -11.61 1.92
C PRO A 38 -1.86 -10.34 1.95
N PRO A 39 -0.59 -10.43 1.55
CA PRO A 39 0.25 -9.25 1.45
C PRO A 39 -0.27 -8.28 0.39
N LEU A 40 -0.10 -6.99 0.65
CA LEU A 40 -0.43 -5.93 -0.29
C LEU A 40 0.61 -5.91 -1.41
N MET A 41 0.18 -6.15 -2.65
CA MET A 41 1.06 -6.06 -3.81
C MET A 41 1.18 -4.62 -4.30
N LEU A 42 2.40 -4.07 -4.26
CA LEU A 42 2.71 -2.71 -4.68
C LEU A 42 2.98 -2.61 -6.19
N VAL A 43 3.76 -3.55 -6.72
CA VAL A 43 4.15 -3.60 -8.13
C VAL A 43 4.12 -5.04 -8.61
N LYS A 44 3.46 -5.31 -9.72
CA LYS A 44 3.44 -6.64 -10.34
C LYS A 44 4.78 -6.98 -10.99
N SER A 45 4.98 -8.24 -11.34
CA SER A 45 6.15 -8.72 -12.08
C SER A 45 6.33 -8.12 -13.47
N ASP A 46 5.27 -7.61 -14.08
CA ASP A 46 5.30 -6.87 -15.35
C ASP A 46 5.54 -5.35 -15.16
N GLY A 47 5.77 -4.90 -13.93
CA GLY A 47 5.95 -3.49 -13.60
C GLY A 47 4.65 -2.68 -13.46
N ALA A 48 3.48 -3.30 -13.63
CA ALA A 48 2.20 -2.61 -13.47
C ALA A 48 1.89 -2.32 -11.99
N VAL A 49 1.32 -1.14 -11.76
CA VAL A 49 0.89 -0.68 -10.43
C VAL A 49 -0.58 -1.06 -10.20
N LEU A 50 -0.91 -1.50 -8.99
CA LEU A 50 -2.26 -1.87 -8.58
C LEU A 50 -2.99 -0.72 -7.87
N TYR A 51 -4.31 -0.87 -7.71
CA TYR A 51 -5.16 0.12 -7.04
C TYR A 51 -4.68 0.42 -5.61
N GLY A 52 -4.35 -0.62 -4.81
CA GLY A 52 -3.87 -0.44 -3.45
C GLY A 52 -2.60 0.44 -3.34
N THR A 53 -1.70 0.37 -4.32
CA THR A 53 -0.52 1.25 -4.38
C THR A 53 -0.89 2.70 -4.66
N THR A 54 -1.92 2.94 -5.47
CA THR A 54 -2.37 4.29 -5.82
C THR A 54 -3.08 4.93 -4.63
N ASP A 55 -3.88 4.16 -3.91
CA ASP A 55 -4.55 4.62 -2.68
C ASP A 55 -3.54 4.92 -1.58
N LEU A 56 -2.55 4.05 -1.39
CA LEU A 56 -1.46 4.28 -0.43
C LEU A 56 -0.63 5.53 -0.80
N ALA A 57 -0.29 5.72 -2.08
CA ALA A 57 0.40 6.92 -2.53
C ALA A 57 -0.45 8.19 -2.33
N THR A 58 -1.77 8.08 -2.45
CA THR A 58 -2.70 9.18 -2.19
C THR A 58 -2.73 9.54 -0.70
N LEU A 59 -2.74 8.54 0.18
CA LEU A 59 -2.69 8.76 1.63
C LEU A 59 -1.34 9.36 2.06
N ASP A 60 -0.23 8.81 1.58
CA ASP A 60 1.12 9.34 1.85
C ASP A 60 1.24 10.81 1.42
N GLN A 61 0.72 11.14 0.24
CA GLN A 61 0.69 12.51 -0.23
C GLN A 61 -0.17 13.41 0.67
N ARG A 62 -1.37 12.96 1.06
CA ARG A 62 -2.26 13.76 1.92
C ARG A 62 -1.64 14.01 3.29
N GLU A 63 -0.95 13.02 3.84
CA GLU A 63 -0.23 13.17 5.09
C GLU A 63 0.88 14.21 4.97
N ALA A 64 1.70 14.11 3.91
CA ALA A 64 2.80 15.04 3.67
C ALA A 64 2.34 16.48 3.35
N ASP A 65 1.24 16.63 2.63
CA ASP A 65 0.78 17.94 2.15
C ASP A 65 -0.10 18.66 3.21
N TYR A 66 -0.87 17.93 4.03
CA TYR A 66 -1.92 18.50 4.88
C TYR A 66 -1.81 18.18 6.38
N HIS A 67 -1.02 17.18 6.79
CA HIS A 67 -0.92 16.73 8.19
C HIS A 67 -2.28 16.63 8.93
N PRO A 68 -3.25 15.89 8.37
CA PRO A 68 -4.59 15.82 8.95
C PRO A 68 -4.59 15.06 10.29
N ASP A 69 -5.34 15.56 11.28
CA ASP A 69 -5.57 14.81 12.52
C ASP A 69 -6.41 13.53 12.31
N LEU A 70 -7.20 13.49 11.22
CA LEU A 70 -8.09 12.37 10.90
C LEU A 70 -8.34 12.26 9.39
N VAL A 71 -8.22 11.05 8.84
CA VAL A 71 -8.60 10.71 7.46
C VAL A 71 -9.77 9.72 7.49
N LEU A 72 -10.89 10.07 6.87
CA LEU A 72 -12.07 9.21 6.74
C LEU A 72 -12.19 8.66 5.32
N TYR A 73 -12.11 7.35 5.16
CA TYR A 73 -12.29 6.65 3.88
C TYR A 73 -13.72 6.11 3.79
N VAL A 74 -14.62 6.87 3.16
CA VAL A 74 -16.03 6.49 3.01
C VAL A 74 -16.21 5.78 1.66
N VAL A 75 -16.15 4.45 1.70
CA VAL A 75 -16.28 3.58 0.53
C VAL A 75 -17.45 2.60 0.72
N ASP A 76 -17.90 2.00 -0.39
CA ASP A 76 -18.89 0.93 -0.34
C ASP A 76 -18.34 -0.29 0.42
N ASN A 77 -19.19 -0.98 1.19
CA ASN A 77 -18.78 -2.11 2.03
C ASN A 77 -18.14 -3.26 1.22
N ARG A 78 -18.36 -3.32 -0.09
CA ARG A 78 -17.71 -4.30 -0.98
C ARG A 78 -16.23 -4.01 -1.23
N GLN A 79 -15.74 -2.82 -0.84
CA GLN A 79 -14.33 -2.42 -0.90
C GLN A 79 -13.64 -2.53 0.47
N ARG A 80 -14.26 -3.25 1.42
CA ARG A 80 -13.75 -3.37 2.79
C ARG A 80 -12.35 -3.99 2.87
N ASP A 81 -12.06 -4.95 1.99
CA ASP A 81 -10.78 -5.67 1.96
C ASP A 81 -9.83 -5.11 0.90
N HIS A 82 -10.09 -3.89 0.41
CA HIS A 82 -9.23 -3.23 -0.59
C HIS A 82 -8.02 -2.56 0.05
#